data_AF-A0A5E4D1C1-F1
#
_entry.id   AF-A0A5E4D1C1-F1
#
_cell.length_a   1.000
_cell.length_b   1.000
_cell.length_c   1.000
_cell.angle_alpha   90.00
_cell.angle_beta   90.00
_cell.angle_gamma   90.00
#
_symmetry.space_group_name_H-M   'P 1'
#
loop_
_entity.id
_entity.type
_entity.pdbx_description
1 polymer ?
#
loop_
_entity_poly.entity_id
_entity_poly.type
_entity_poly.pdbx_seq_one_letter_code
_entity_poly.pdbx_strand_id
1 'polypeptide(L)' 'TPLSSLKPPRVEAAPVVASPYQRRDSDRYCGLCAAWFNNPLMAQQHYDGKKHKKNAARVALLEQLGTTLDMGELR' A
#
# COMPACT_ATOMS: atom_id res chain seq x y z
N THR A 1 -58.38 -14.81 2.86
CA THR A 1 -56.99 -15.19 3.20
C THR A 1 -56.07 -14.14 2.59
N PRO A 2 -55.24 -13.44 3.39
CA PRO A 2 -54.47 -12.30 2.90
C PRO A 2 -53.32 -12.75 1.98
N LEU A 3 -53.12 -11.97 0.92
CA LEU A 3 -52.00 -12.02 -0.02
C LEU A 3 -50.67 -11.93 0.74
N SER A 4 -49.88 -12.99 0.68
CA SER A 4 -48.48 -12.95 1.11
C SER A 4 -47.61 -12.60 -0.10
N SER A 5 -47.03 -11.42 -0.04
CA SER A 5 -46.11 -10.86 -1.03
C SER A 5 -44.93 -11.79 -1.29
N LEU A 6 -44.85 -12.32 -2.51
CA LEU A 6 -43.64 -12.93 -3.03
C LEU A 6 -42.58 -11.84 -3.22
N LYS A 7 -41.56 -11.83 -2.37
CA LYS A 7 -40.37 -10.99 -2.53
C LYS A 7 -39.58 -11.48 -3.75
N PRO A 8 -39.32 -10.65 -4.76
CA PRO A 8 -38.45 -11.06 -5.88
C PRO A 8 -36.99 -11.20 -5.40
N PRO A 9 -36.22 -12.19 -5.89
CA PRO A 9 -34.79 -12.20 -5.72
C PRO A 9 -34.21 -11.02 -6.49
N ARG A 10 -33.75 -10.01 -5.77
CA ARG A 10 -33.05 -8.86 -6.34
C ARG A 10 -31.76 -9.38 -6.96
N VAL A 11 -31.72 -9.37 -8.28
CA VAL A 11 -30.51 -9.49 -9.08
C VAL A 11 -29.61 -8.31 -8.75
N GLU A 12 -28.70 -8.48 -7.80
CA GLU A 12 -27.58 -7.57 -7.66
C GLU A 12 -26.41 -8.16 -8.45
N ALA A 13 -26.05 -7.42 -9.49
CA ALA A 13 -24.90 -7.69 -10.33
C ALA A 13 -23.69 -8.03 -9.47
N ALA A 14 -23.05 -9.16 -9.75
CA ALA A 14 -21.83 -9.59 -9.10
C ALA A 14 -20.77 -8.47 -9.19
N PRO A 15 -20.17 -8.01 -8.07
CA PRO A 15 -18.76 -7.70 -8.09
C PRO A 15 -18.03 -9.02 -7.83
N VAL A 16 -17.22 -9.40 -8.81
CA VAL A 16 -16.15 -10.39 -8.67
C VAL A 16 -15.59 -10.40 -7.24
N VAL A 17 -15.59 -11.58 -6.62
CA VAL A 17 -14.95 -11.79 -5.31
C VAL A 17 -13.46 -11.53 -5.51
N ALA A 18 -13.05 -10.27 -5.37
CA ALA A 18 -11.67 -9.92 -5.17
C ALA A 18 -11.30 -10.55 -3.84
N SER A 19 -10.52 -11.62 -3.89
CA SER A 19 -9.93 -12.25 -2.70
C SER A 19 -9.45 -11.13 -1.77
N PRO A 20 -9.88 -11.10 -0.49
CA PRO A 20 -9.53 -10.02 0.44
C PRO A 20 -8.01 -9.88 0.66
N TYR A 21 -7.23 -10.82 0.13
CA TYR A 21 -5.78 -10.78 0.14
C TYR A 21 -5.19 -9.89 -0.96
N GLN A 22 -5.69 -9.88 -2.20
CA GLN A 22 -4.93 -9.31 -3.33
C GLN A 22 -5.03 -7.78 -3.51
N ARG A 23 -5.95 -7.10 -2.82
CA ARG A 23 -6.12 -5.63 -2.96
C ARG A 23 -5.38 -4.79 -1.92
N ARG A 24 -4.66 -5.41 -0.97
CA ARG A 24 -4.00 -4.72 0.15
C ARG A 24 -2.51 -5.00 0.33
N ASP A 25 -1.90 -5.82 -0.53
CA ASP A 25 -0.50 -6.17 -0.35
C ASP A 25 0.46 -5.00 -0.59
N SER A 26 0.08 -4.02 -1.43
CA SER A 26 0.86 -2.80 -1.64
C SER A 26 1.03 -1.97 -0.36
N ASP A 27 0.08 -2.05 0.57
CA ASP A 27 0.11 -1.27 1.81
C ASP A 27 0.86 -1.99 2.94
N ARG A 28 1.33 -3.22 2.72
CA ARG A 28 1.92 -4.08 3.77
C ARG A 28 3.44 -4.20 3.71
N TYR A 29 4.09 -3.55 2.75
CA TYR A 29 5.55 -3.59 2.63
C TYR A 29 6.15 -2.20 2.43
N CYS A 30 7.14 -1.86 3.24
CA CYS A 30 7.93 -0.66 3.08
C CYS A 30 9.29 -1.00 2.44
N GLY A 31 9.47 -0.64 1.17
CA GLY A 31 10.72 -0.86 0.44
C GLY A 31 11.91 -0.10 1.03
N LEU A 32 11.69 1.12 1.54
CA LEU A 32 12.76 1.93 2.15
C LEU A 32 13.34 1.30 3.41
N CYS A 33 12.49 0.62 4.19
CA CYS A 33 12.88 0.00 5.44
C CYS A 33 13.03 -1.52 5.35
N ALA A 34 12.82 -2.11 4.16
CA ALA A 34 12.74 -3.54 3.93
C ALA A 34 11.87 -4.27 4.99
N ALA A 35 10.71 -3.69 5.30
CA ALA A 35 9.86 -4.13 6.42
C ALA A 35 8.50 -4.62 5.92
N TRP A 36 8.11 -5.81 6.36
CA TRP A 36 6.79 -6.41 6.09
C TRP A 36 5.87 -6.29 7.30
N PHE A 37 4.60 -5.99 7.05
CA PHE A 37 3.57 -5.81 8.07
C PHE A 37 2.40 -6.76 7.83
N ASN A 38 1.94 -7.41 8.89
CA ASN A 38 0.77 -8.28 8.80
C ASN A 38 -0.56 -7.50 8.77
N ASN A 39 -0.56 -6.28 9.30
CA ASN A 39 -1.74 -5.41 9.42
C ASN A 39 -1.49 -4.06 8.71
N PRO A 40 -2.38 -3.62 7.81
CA PRO A 40 -2.26 -2.31 7.14
C PRO A 40 -2.23 -1.13 8.11
N LEU A 41 -2.91 -1.21 9.27
CA LEU A 41 -2.85 -0.15 10.28
C LEU A 41 -1.43 -0.02 10.87
N MET A 42 -0.72 -1.13 11.08
CA MET A 42 0.68 -1.08 11.53
C MET A 42 1.58 -0.48 10.45
N ALA A 43 1.35 -0.82 9.19
CA ALA A 43 2.09 -0.23 8.08
C ALA A 43 1.84 1.29 7.98
N GLN A 44 0.60 1.74 8.17
CA GLN A 44 0.26 3.16 8.22
C GLN A 44 1.00 3.90 9.35
N GLN A 45 0.96 3.35 10.56
CA GLN A 45 1.73 3.90 11.70
C GLN A 45 3.25 3.91 11.43
N HIS A 46 3.75 2.92 10.67
CA HIS A 46 5.14 2.90 10.25
C HIS A 46 5.47 4.06 9.30
N TYR A 47 4.65 4.29 8.27
CA TYR A 47 4.87 5.38 7.29
C TYR A 47 4.85 6.76 7.96
N ASP A 48 3.97 6.97 8.94
CA ASP A 48 3.90 8.22 9.72
C ASP A 48 5.01 8.34 10.78
N GLY A 49 5.71 7.25 11.06
CA GLY A 49 6.70 7.13 12.12
C GLY A 49 8.00 7.92 11.87
N LYS A 50 8.60 8.42 12.96
CA LYS A 50 9.86 9.19 12.91
C LYS A 50 11.02 8.43 12.27
N LYS A 51 11.11 7.11 12.52
CA LYS A 51 12.15 6.24 11.94
C LYS A 51 12.04 6.19 10.42
N HIS A 52 10.83 6.02 9.89
CA HIS A 52 10.59 5.99 8.46
C HIS A 52 10.97 7.33 7.82
N LYS A 53 10.48 8.45 8.36
CA LYS A 53 10.80 9.80 7.87
C LYS A 53 12.30 10.10 7.84
N LYS A 54 13.03 9.73 8.90
CA LYS A 54 14.49 9.90 8.94
C LYS A 54 15.20 9.07 7.87
N ASN A 55 14.74 7.84 7.66
CA ASN A 55 15.32 6.96 6.66
C ASN A 55 15.02 7.45 5.24
N ALA A 56 13.78 7.88 4.97
CA ALA A 56 13.38 8.48 3.69
C ALA A 56 14.22 9.72 3.36
N ALA A 57 14.41 10.62 4.33
CA ALA A 57 15.28 11.79 4.16
C ALA A 57 16.73 11.40 3.87
N ARG A 58 17.25 10.38 4.57
CA ARG A 58 18.62 9.87 4.32
C ARG A 58 18.76 9.32 2.90
N VAL A 59 17.79 8.53 2.43
CA VAL A 59 17.79 7.97 1.08
C VAL A 59 17.71 9.09 0.04
N ALA A 60 16.83 10.07 0.21
CA ALA A 60 16.72 11.20 -0.71
C ALA A 60 18.03 12.00 -0.82
N LEU A 61 18.71 12.23 0.30
CA LEU A 61 20.03 12.88 0.29
C LEU A 61 21.08 12.02 -0.41
N LEU A 62 21.08 10.71 -0.16
CA LEU A 62 22.05 9.80 -0.78
C LEU A 62 21.82 9.67 -2.29
N GLU A 63 20.57 9.67 -2.73
CA GLU A 63 20.19 9.67 -4.15
C GLU A 63 20.65 10.96 -4.83
N GLN A 64 20.44 12.13 -4.20
CA GLN A 64 20.94 13.41 -4.71
C GLN A 64 22.48 13.44 -4.82
N LEU A 65 23.20 12.83 -3.88
CA LEU A 65 24.65 12.71 -3.95
C LEU A 65 25.09 11.72 -5.05
N GLY A 66 24.39 10.59 -5.17
CA GLY A 66 24.66 9.58 -6.19
C GLY A 66 24.52 10.11 -7.61
N THR A 67 23.49 10.92 -7.89
CA THR A 67 23.31 11.55 -9.21
C THR A 67 24.39 12.59 -9.52
N THR A 68 24.92 13.28 -8.51
CA THR A 68 26.04 14.23 -8.73
C THR A 68 27.37 13.55 -9.05
N LEU A 69 27.58 12.32 -8.57
CA LEU A 69 28.80 11.56 -8.84
C LEU A 69 28.73 10.81 -10.18
N ASP A 70 27.57 10.24 -10.53
CA ASP A 70 27.36 9.53 -11.81
C ASP A 70 27.51 10.46 -13.03
N MET A 71 27.09 11.73 -12.91
CA MET A 71 27.31 12.76 -13.95
C MET A 71 28.78 13.23 -14.06
N GLY A 72 29.66 12.79 -13.14
CA GLY A 72 31.07 13.17 -13.06
C GLY A 72 32.06 12.13 -13.63
N GLU A 73 31.64 10.88 -13.84
CA GLU A 73 32.51 9.79 -14.36
C GLU A 73 32.40 9.55 -15.87
N LEU A 74 31.62 10.35 -16.60
CA LEU A 74 31.63 10.36 -18.07
C LEU A 74 32.58 11.45 -18.61
N ARG A 75 33.89 11.25 -18.45
CA ARG A 75 34.94 12.01 -19.16
C ARG A 75 36.02 11.11 -19.71
#